data_AF-A0A2J7ZBE5-F1
#
_entry.id   AF-A0A2J7ZBE5-F1
#
_cell.length_a   1.000
_cell.length_b   1.000
_cell.length_c   1.000
_cell.angle_alpha   90.00
_cell.angle_beta   90.00
_cell.angle_gamma   90.00
#
_symmetry.space_group_name_H-M   'P 1'
#
loop_
_entity.id
_entity.type
_entity.pdbx_description
1 polymer ?
#
loop_
_entity_poly.entity_id
_entity_poly.type
_entity_poly.pdbx_seq_one_letter_code
_entity_poly.pdbx_strand_id
1 'polypeptide(L)'
;MPVVRKRRAVGLRREELADLAGVSVDYVVRLEQGRATTPSASVVASLARALQLSTAERDHLYRLARIVPPADGTICDHLPPGMQRVLVRLGDVPVAVFAADWQLVWWNHGWAALLGDPLASPPRMRNFARDRFPVDVDHTPLALWPVTETDPDTADAALVSDLRRATGRFPRDSRLAALVRDLNAGNERFAELWATGEVTANREVHKRVDHPSVGPVTVDCDVLTDGDTELKIVIMTAAPGSEDETKLQLTTVVGPPAGTRN
;
A
#
# COMPACT_ATOMS: atom_id res chain seq x y z
N MET A 1 -0.09 -59.84 0.71
CA MET A 1 0.33 -58.50 1.18
C MET A 1 0.11 -57.49 0.06
N PRO A 2 -0.52 -56.33 0.29
CA PRO A 2 -0.74 -55.37 -0.78
C PRO A 2 0.60 -54.72 -1.17
N VAL A 3 0.80 -54.61 -2.48
CA VAL A 3 2.01 -54.08 -3.11
C VAL A 3 2.06 -52.57 -2.88
N VAL A 4 3.09 -52.11 -2.16
CA VAL A 4 3.43 -50.68 -2.06
C VAL A 4 3.86 -50.20 -3.45
N ARG A 5 2.96 -49.49 -4.14
CA ARG A 5 3.21 -48.93 -5.48
C ARG A 5 4.14 -47.72 -5.33
N LYS A 6 5.41 -47.88 -5.69
CA LYS A 6 6.43 -46.82 -5.73
C LYS A 6 5.91 -45.57 -6.48
N ARG A 7 5.86 -44.43 -5.77
CA ARG A 7 5.47 -43.12 -6.31
C ARG A 7 6.48 -42.69 -7.38
N ARG A 8 5.99 -42.30 -8.57
CA ARG A 8 6.81 -41.98 -9.77
C ARG A 8 6.68 -40.52 -10.25
N ALA A 9 6.05 -39.64 -9.48
CA ALA A 9 5.96 -38.21 -9.79
C ALA A 9 6.03 -37.36 -8.52
N VAL A 10 6.75 -36.25 -8.58
CA VAL A 10 6.75 -35.17 -7.60
C VAL A 10 5.62 -34.22 -8.01
N GLY A 11 4.47 -34.30 -7.33
CA GLY A 11 3.29 -33.47 -7.63
C GLY A 11 1.96 -34.24 -7.53
N LEU A 12 0.85 -33.50 -7.58
CA LEU A 12 -0.52 -34.04 -7.60
C LEU A 12 -0.84 -34.62 -8.98
N ARG A 13 -1.47 -35.79 -9.02
CA ARG A 13 -2.12 -36.33 -10.22
C ARG A 13 -3.42 -35.58 -10.50
N ARG A 14 -3.90 -35.63 -11.74
CA ARG A 14 -5.20 -35.05 -12.13
C ARG A 14 -6.37 -35.58 -11.29
N GLU A 15 -6.34 -36.87 -10.99
CA GLU A 15 -7.31 -37.54 -10.11
C GLU A 15 -7.27 -36.95 -8.70
N GLU A 16 -6.07 -36.84 -8.11
CA GLU A 16 -5.89 -36.28 -6.77
C GLU A 16 -6.28 -34.79 -6.71
N LEU A 17 -5.97 -34.01 -7.74
CA LEU A 17 -6.37 -32.60 -7.84
C LEU A 17 -7.89 -32.45 -7.96
N ALA A 18 -8.52 -33.26 -8.81
CA ALA A 18 -9.96 -33.26 -9.00
C ALA A 18 -10.71 -33.57 -7.69
N ASP A 19 -10.24 -34.59 -6.97
CA ASP A 19 -10.78 -34.98 -5.66
C ASP A 19 -10.60 -33.86 -4.63
N LEU A 20 -9.41 -33.25 -4.54
CA LEU A 20 -9.13 -32.15 -3.60
C LEU A 20 -9.92 -30.87 -3.93
N ALA A 21 -10.14 -30.59 -5.21
CA ALA A 21 -10.86 -29.41 -5.67
C ALA A 21 -12.38 -29.63 -5.76
N GLY A 22 -12.88 -30.84 -5.53
CA GLY A 22 -14.31 -31.17 -5.61
C GLY A 22 -14.89 -31.03 -7.02
N VAL A 23 -14.10 -31.30 -8.05
CA VAL A 23 -14.51 -31.23 -9.47
C VAL A 23 -14.26 -32.57 -10.16
N SER A 24 -14.83 -32.81 -11.34
CA SER A 24 -14.56 -34.05 -12.07
C SER A 24 -13.18 -34.04 -12.73
N VAL A 25 -12.56 -35.21 -12.87
CA VAL A 25 -11.28 -35.37 -13.58
C VAL A 25 -11.39 -34.86 -15.03
N ASP A 26 -12.51 -35.13 -15.70
CA ASP A 26 -12.80 -34.60 -17.03
C ASP A 26 -12.85 -33.07 -17.05
N TYR A 27 -13.37 -32.43 -15.99
CA TYR A 27 -13.37 -30.98 -15.87
C TYR A 27 -11.94 -30.41 -15.77
N VAL A 28 -11.07 -31.03 -14.98
CA VAL A 28 -9.63 -30.65 -14.89
C VAL A 28 -8.95 -30.77 -16.25
N VAL A 29 -9.18 -31.87 -16.98
CA VAL A 29 -8.61 -32.08 -18.31
C VAL A 29 -9.07 -31.00 -19.30
N ARG A 30 -10.36 -30.64 -19.29
CA ARG A 30 -10.88 -29.58 -20.16
C ARG A 30 -10.32 -28.19 -19.81
N LEU A 31 -10.10 -27.91 -18.53
CA LEU A 31 -9.42 -26.68 -18.07
C LEU A 31 -7.99 -26.62 -18.60
N GLU A 32 -7.20 -27.68 -18.44
CA GLU A 32 -5.83 -27.77 -18.95
C GLU A 32 -5.74 -27.63 -20.47
N GLN A 33 -6.74 -28.14 -21.19
CA GLN A 33 -6.83 -28.06 -22.66
C GLN A 33 -7.41 -26.72 -23.17
N GLY A 34 -7.76 -25.78 -22.28
CA GLY A 34 -8.38 -24.50 -22.65
C GLY A 34 -9.81 -24.63 -23.20
N ARG A 35 -10.48 -25.77 -22.99
CA ARG A 35 -11.85 -26.03 -23.45
C ARG A 35 -12.92 -25.60 -22.43
N ALA A 36 -12.53 -25.40 -21.18
CA ALA A 36 -13.37 -24.78 -20.15
C ALA A 36 -12.87 -23.34 -19.90
N THR A 37 -13.52 -22.35 -20.51
CA THR A 37 -13.02 -20.97 -20.58
C THR A 37 -13.59 -20.03 -19.51
N THR A 38 -14.64 -20.45 -18.80
CA THR A 38 -15.33 -19.64 -17.77
C THR A 38 -15.62 -20.46 -16.51
N PRO A 39 -14.58 -20.90 -15.77
CA PRO A 39 -14.79 -21.55 -14.48
C PRO A 39 -15.50 -20.59 -13.51
N SER A 40 -16.32 -21.12 -12.60
CA SER A 40 -16.96 -20.29 -11.58
C SER A 40 -15.97 -19.88 -10.49
N ALA A 41 -16.25 -18.80 -9.76
CA ALA A 41 -15.41 -18.34 -8.65
C ALA A 41 -15.19 -19.44 -7.58
N SER A 42 -16.20 -20.29 -7.35
CA SER A 42 -16.12 -21.42 -6.42
C SER A 42 -15.16 -22.53 -6.88
N VAL A 43 -15.10 -22.78 -8.19
CA VAL A 43 -14.18 -23.75 -8.79
C VAL A 43 -12.75 -23.22 -8.71
N VAL A 44 -12.54 -21.94 -9.04
CA VAL A 44 -11.22 -21.29 -8.91
C VAL A 44 -10.74 -21.29 -7.45
N ALA A 45 -11.62 -20.99 -6.49
CA ALA A 45 -11.31 -21.06 -5.06
C ALA A 45 -10.84 -22.45 -4.63
N SER A 46 -11.52 -23.49 -5.13
CA SER A 46 -11.23 -24.88 -4.75
C SER A 46 -9.95 -25.39 -5.40
N LEU A 47 -9.66 -24.99 -6.64
CA LEU A 47 -8.38 -25.26 -7.28
C LEU A 47 -7.21 -24.55 -6.56
N ALA A 48 -7.37 -23.28 -6.19
CA ALA A 48 -6.34 -22.56 -5.45
C ALA A 48 -6.02 -23.21 -4.10
N ARG A 49 -7.04 -23.67 -3.37
CA ARG A 49 -6.86 -24.42 -2.11
C ARG A 49 -6.20 -25.77 -2.34
N ALA A 50 -6.65 -26.54 -3.33
CA ALA A 50 -6.11 -27.87 -3.64
C ALA A 50 -4.63 -27.82 -4.05
N LEU A 51 -4.24 -26.77 -4.78
CA LEU A 51 -2.87 -26.51 -5.20
C LEU A 51 -2.02 -25.80 -4.14
N GLN A 52 -2.60 -25.43 -3.00
CA GLN A 52 -1.95 -24.67 -1.91
C GLN A 52 -1.27 -23.39 -2.42
N LEU A 53 -1.94 -22.67 -3.33
CA LEU A 53 -1.42 -21.43 -3.90
C LEU A 53 -1.28 -20.35 -2.83
N SER A 54 -0.20 -19.56 -2.92
CA SER A 54 -0.07 -18.29 -2.18
C SER A 54 -1.15 -17.29 -2.60
N THR A 55 -1.34 -16.21 -1.83
CA THR A 55 -2.28 -15.13 -2.19
C THR A 55 -2.05 -14.60 -3.60
N ALA A 56 -0.79 -14.33 -3.97
CA ALA A 56 -0.45 -13.82 -5.29
C ALA A 56 -0.79 -14.81 -6.41
N GLU A 57 -0.48 -16.09 -6.22
CA GLU A 57 -0.80 -17.15 -7.19
C GLU A 57 -2.30 -17.41 -7.31
N ARG A 58 -3.03 -17.37 -6.18
CA ARG A 58 -4.49 -17.43 -6.15
C ARG A 58 -5.07 -16.26 -6.94
N ASP A 59 -4.67 -15.03 -6.62
CA ASP A 59 -5.19 -13.83 -7.27
C ASP A 59 -4.83 -13.80 -8.77
N HIS A 60 -3.68 -14.33 -9.14
CA HIS A 60 -3.32 -14.57 -10.54
C HIS A 60 -4.26 -15.59 -11.22
N LEU A 61 -4.55 -16.72 -10.57
CA LEU A 61 -5.50 -17.71 -11.09
C LEU A 61 -6.91 -17.13 -11.29
N TYR A 62 -7.38 -16.29 -10.37
CA TYR A 62 -8.65 -15.55 -10.51
C TYR A 62 -8.62 -14.61 -11.73
N ARG A 63 -7.54 -13.83 -11.91
CA ARG A 63 -7.36 -12.96 -13.08
C ARG A 63 -7.32 -13.73 -14.40
N LEU A 64 -6.62 -14.86 -14.45
CA LEU A 64 -6.59 -15.76 -15.62
C LEU A 64 -8.00 -16.27 -15.97
N ALA A 65 -8.83 -16.55 -14.96
CA ALA A 65 -10.22 -16.92 -15.12
C ALA A 65 -11.16 -15.73 -15.44
N ARG A 66 -10.64 -14.51 -15.54
CA ARG A 66 -11.40 -13.25 -15.70
C ARG A 66 -12.40 -13.00 -14.57
N ILE A 67 -12.05 -13.44 -13.36
CA ILE A 67 -12.82 -13.25 -12.13
C ILE A 67 -12.04 -12.30 -11.23
N VAL A 68 -12.74 -11.38 -10.57
CA VAL A 68 -12.12 -10.52 -9.55
C VAL A 68 -11.63 -11.41 -8.39
N PRO A 69 -10.34 -11.34 -8.01
CA PRO A 69 -9.82 -12.11 -6.89
C PRO A 69 -10.57 -11.82 -5.58
N PRO A 70 -10.75 -12.83 -4.71
CA PRO A 70 -11.29 -12.59 -3.39
C PRO A 70 -10.32 -11.67 -2.65
N ALA A 71 -10.83 -10.56 -2.16
CA ALA A 71 -10.11 -9.71 -1.25
C ALA A 71 -9.68 -10.50 -0.01
N ASP A 72 -8.37 -10.63 0.21
CA ASP A 72 -7.90 -10.91 1.56
C ASP A 72 -8.43 -9.78 2.42
N GLY A 73 -9.26 -10.13 3.40
CA GLY A 73 -10.17 -9.18 4.03
C GLY A 73 -9.48 -8.12 4.88
N THR A 74 -8.16 -8.09 4.93
CA THR A 74 -7.37 -7.26 5.83
C THR A 74 -6.17 -6.69 5.12
N ILE A 75 -5.86 -5.44 5.42
CA ILE A 75 -4.71 -4.71 4.91
C ILE A 75 -3.43 -5.30 5.52
N CYS A 76 -2.41 -5.45 4.69
CA CYS A 76 -1.10 -5.92 5.11
C CYS A 76 -0.19 -4.75 5.50
N ASP A 77 0.32 -4.77 6.73
CA ASP A 77 1.35 -3.82 7.20
C ASP A 77 2.77 -4.40 7.08
N HIS A 78 2.93 -5.55 6.41
CA HIS A 78 4.23 -6.19 6.26
C HIS A 78 4.96 -5.65 5.04
N LEU A 79 6.10 -4.98 5.26
CA LEU A 79 7.04 -4.66 4.20
C LEU A 79 7.87 -5.92 3.84
N PRO A 80 7.79 -6.45 2.61
CA PRO A 80 8.53 -7.63 2.23
C PRO A 80 10.05 -7.40 2.32
N PRO A 81 10.85 -8.38 2.79
CA PRO A 81 12.30 -8.21 2.94
C PRO A 81 13.03 -7.84 1.64
N GLY A 82 12.52 -8.33 0.50
CA GLY A 82 13.06 -7.96 -0.83
C GLY A 82 12.87 -6.47 -1.14
N MET A 83 11.68 -5.94 -0.86
CA MET A 83 11.36 -4.53 -1.04
C MET A 83 12.19 -3.67 -0.10
N GLN A 84 12.28 -4.04 1.18
CA GLN A 84 13.12 -3.34 2.16
C GLN A 84 14.58 -3.23 1.71
N ARG A 85 15.17 -4.31 1.16
CA ARG A 85 16.55 -4.27 0.65
C ARG A 85 16.73 -3.27 -0.49
N VAL A 86 15.73 -3.12 -1.37
CA VAL A 86 15.76 -2.15 -2.48
C VAL A 86 15.62 -0.73 -1.93
N LEU A 87 14.66 -0.49 -1.05
CA LEU A 87 14.41 0.84 -0.48
C LEU A 87 15.64 1.36 0.29
N VAL A 88 16.35 0.48 1.02
CA VAL A 88 17.60 0.84 1.69
C VAL A 88 18.71 1.27 0.71
N ARG A 89 18.68 0.81 -0.56
CA ARG A 89 19.67 1.22 -1.58
C ARG A 89 19.43 2.62 -2.13
N LEU A 90 18.27 3.23 -1.87
CA LEU A 90 18.00 4.62 -2.22
C LEU A 90 18.78 5.61 -1.33
N GLY A 91 19.44 5.11 -0.28
CA GLY A 91 20.34 5.91 0.55
C GLY A 91 19.59 7.05 1.24
N ASP A 92 20.08 8.27 0.98
CA ASP A 92 19.61 9.51 1.61
C ASP A 92 18.41 10.15 0.92
N VAL A 93 17.95 9.62 -0.21
CA VAL A 93 16.68 10.05 -0.83
C VAL A 93 15.55 9.81 0.18
N PRO A 94 14.73 10.81 0.55
CA PRO A 94 13.63 10.61 1.49
C PRO A 94 12.59 9.62 0.97
N VAL A 95 12.32 8.57 1.75
CA VAL A 95 11.37 7.51 1.40
C VAL A 95 10.56 7.04 2.61
N ALA A 96 9.26 6.89 2.40
CA ALA A 96 8.34 6.22 3.32
C ALA A 96 7.48 5.19 2.60
N VAL A 97 7.05 4.17 3.35
CA VAL A 97 6.11 3.15 2.88
C VAL A 97 4.86 3.18 3.73
N PHE A 98 3.72 3.24 3.07
CA PHE A 98 2.41 3.22 3.67
C PHE A 98 1.62 1.97 3.27
N ALA A 99 0.77 1.49 4.17
CA ALA A 99 -0.21 0.47 3.87
C ALA A 99 -1.37 1.02 3.02
N ALA A 100 -2.30 0.14 2.64
CA ALA A 100 -3.42 0.51 1.75
C ALA A 100 -4.28 1.65 2.32
N ASP A 101 -4.43 1.74 3.65
CA ASP A 101 -5.16 2.78 4.38
C ASP A 101 -4.28 3.99 4.78
N TRP A 102 -3.10 4.13 4.17
CA TRP A 102 -2.15 5.21 4.45
C TRP A 102 -1.54 5.20 5.87
N GLN A 103 -1.56 4.05 6.54
CA GLN A 103 -0.78 3.83 7.76
C GLN A 103 0.72 3.73 7.42
N LEU A 104 1.58 4.50 8.09
CA LEU A 104 3.03 4.43 7.91
C LEU A 104 3.57 3.11 8.46
N VAL A 105 4.22 2.34 7.59
CA VAL A 105 4.80 1.02 7.87
C VAL A 105 6.31 1.11 8.03
N TRP A 106 6.97 1.96 7.24
CA TRP A 106 8.43 2.09 7.23
C TRP A 106 8.84 3.47 6.70
N TRP A 107 9.99 3.98 7.13
CA TRP A 107 10.63 5.19 6.61
C TRP A 107 12.14 5.07 6.74
N ASN A 108 12.89 5.83 5.94
CA ASN A 108 14.36 5.91 6.04
C ASN A 108 14.84 7.16 6.77
N HIS A 109 16.16 7.27 6.91
CA HIS A 109 16.80 8.43 7.51
C HIS A 109 16.52 9.73 6.73
N GLY A 110 16.54 9.69 5.40
CA GLY A 110 16.21 10.84 4.55
C GLY A 110 14.82 11.40 4.82
N TRP A 111 13.82 10.53 5.01
CA TRP A 111 12.47 10.94 5.42
C TRP A 111 12.47 11.66 6.77
N ALA A 112 13.12 11.07 7.77
CA ALA A 112 13.19 11.67 9.11
C ALA A 112 13.97 12.99 9.13
N ALA A 113 15.01 13.11 8.29
CA ALA A 113 15.75 14.35 8.12
C ALA A 113 14.89 15.43 7.47
N LEU A 114 14.19 15.12 6.37
CA LEU A 114 13.38 16.09 5.65
C LEU A 114 12.12 16.50 6.42
N LEU A 115 11.39 15.56 7.03
CA LEU A 115 10.03 15.78 7.56
C LEU A 115 9.96 15.65 9.10
N GLY A 116 11.06 15.31 9.76
CA GLY A 116 11.08 15.00 11.19
C GLY A 116 10.84 13.51 11.47
N ASP A 117 11.29 13.05 12.64
CA ASP A 117 11.23 11.63 13.01
C ASP A 117 9.81 11.20 13.42
N PRO A 118 9.16 10.28 12.67
CA PRO A 118 7.85 9.74 13.02
C PRO A 118 7.81 9.02 14.38
N LEU A 119 8.96 8.70 14.99
CA LEU A 119 9.02 8.19 16.36
C LEU A 119 8.43 9.14 17.40
N ALA A 120 8.31 10.43 17.10
CA ALA A 120 7.63 11.41 17.96
C ALA A 120 6.14 11.06 18.20
N SER A 121 5.50 10.34 17.26
CA SER A 121 4.09 9.96 17.32
C SER A 121 3.92 8.46 17.62
N PRO A 122 2.91 8.03 18.40
CA PRO A 122 2.60 6.61 18.57
C PRO A 122 2.26 5.93 17.23
N PRO A 123 2.61 4.65 17.00
CA PRO A 123 2.38 3.98 15.71
C PRO A 123 0.96 4.13 15.15
N ARG A 124 -0.06 3.98 16.00
CA ARG A 124 -1.48 4.12 15.62
C ARG A 124 -1.88 5.50 15.06
N MET A 125 -1.09 6.53 15.35
CA MET A 125 -1.33 7.90 14.92
C MET A 125 -0.55 8.24 13.64
N ARG A 126 0.38 7.38 13.21
CA ARG A 126 1.20 7.59 12.01
C ARG A 126 0.42 7.22 10.75
N ASN A 127 -0.71 7.90 10.51
CA ASN A 127 -1.55 7.66 9.35
C ASN A 127 -1.70 8.96 8.56
N PHE A 128 -1.27 8.96 7.30
CA PHE A 128 -1.24 10.16 6.47
C PHE A 128 -2.65 10.69 6.17
N ALA A 129 -3.68 9.84 6.09
CA ALA A 129 -5.05 10.32 5.92
C ALA A 129 -5.59 11.03 7.17
N ARG A 130 -5.24 10.57 8.38
CA ARG A 130 -5.58 11.27 9.63
C ARG A 130 -4.83 12.59 9.78
N ASP A 131 -3.59 12.64 9.32
CA ASP A 131 -2.77 13.86 9.29
C ASP A 131 -3.36 14.91 8.32
N ARG A 132 -3.73 14.47 7.11
CA ARG A 132 -4.27 15.36 6.08
C ARG A 132 -5.70 15.85 6.39
N PHE A 133 -6.50 15.01 7.05
CA PHE A 133 -7.89 15.31 7.45
C PHE A 133 -8.04 15.19 8.98
N PRO A 134 -7.54 16.17 9.75
CA PRO A 134 -7.65 16.12 11.19
C PRO A 134 -9.11 16.20 11.64
N VAL A 135 -9.46 15.39 12.65
CA VAL A 135 -10.80 15.35 13.29
C VAL A 135 -10.75 15.96 14.70
N ASP A 136 -9.62 15.84 15.39
CA ASP A 136 -9.42 16.36 16.75
C ASP A 136 -8.28 17.39 16.79
N VAL A 137 -8.34 18.30 17.77
CA VAL A 137 -7.34 19.37 17.95
C VAL A 137 -5.97 18.81 18.37
N ASP A 138 -5.96 17.64 19.03
CA ASP A 138 -4.74 16.97 19.55
C ASP A 138 -4.07 16.03 18.51
N HIS A 139 -4.29 16.27 17.21
CA HIS A 139 -3.61 15.50 16.17
C HIS A 139 -2.09 15.74 16.24
N THR A 140 -1.30 14.66 16.15
CA THR A 140 0.16 14.77 16.05
C THR A 140 0.55 14.63 14.59
N PRO A 141 1.15 15.67 13.97
CA PRO A 141 1.45 15.65 12.56
C PRO A 141 2.39 14.50 12.17
N LEU A 142 2.23 13.97 10.97
CA LEU A 142 3.18 12.99 10.43
C LEU A 142 4.48 13.66 9.97
N ALA A 143 4.36 14.88 9.45
CA ALA A 143 5.47 15.79 9.22
C ALA A 143 5.55 16.81 10.36
N LEU A 144 6.68 16.86 11.05
CA LEU A 144 6.90 17.80 12.17
C LEU A 144 7.11 19.24 11.69
N TRP A 145 7.47 19.42 10.42
CA TRP A 145 7.65 20.72 9.79
C TRP A 145 6.47 21.06 8.89
N PRO A 146 6.13 22.34 8.73
CA PRO A 146 5.09 22.75 7.80
C PRO A 146 5.37 22.25 6.38
N VAL A 147 4.37 21.64 5.76
CA VAL A 147 4.41 21.21 4.36
C VAL A 147 3.27 21.89 3.62
N THR A 148 3.61 22.55 2.51
CA THR A 148 2.63 23.15 1.61
C THR A 148 2.70 22.47 0.25
N GLU A 149 1.54 22.34 -0.41
CA GLU A 149 1.41 21.71 -1.72
C GLU A 149 0.91 22.72 -2.73
N THR A 150 1.35 22.61 -3.99
CA THR A 150 0.94 23.55 -5.06
C THR A 150 -0.55 23.46 -5.36
N ASP A 151 -1.15 22.27 -5.24
CA ASP A 151 -2.57 22.00 -5.47
C ASP A 151 -3.13 21.08 -4.37
N PRO A 152 -3.46 21.64 -3.19
CA PRO A 152 -3.93 20.86 -2.05
C PRO A 152 -5.29 20.19 -2.32
N ASP A 153 -6.14 20.80 -3.15
CA ASP A 153 -7.47 20.27 -3.46
C ASP A 153 -7.40 18.99 -4.30
N THR A 154 -6.53 18.98 -5.32
CA THR A 154 -6.29 17.78 -6.13
C THR A 154 -5.66 16.67 -5.27
N ALA A 155 -4.73 17.00 -4.38
CA ALA A 155 -4.12 16.04 -3.48
C ALA A 155 -5.13 15.42 -2.50
N ASP A 156 -6.04 16.24 -1.95
CA ASP A 156 -7.12 15.78 -1.08
C ASP A 156 -8.08 14.84 -1.82
N ALA A 157 -8.52 15.23 -3.02
CA ALA A 157 -9.38 14.39 -3.84
C ALA A 157 -8.72 13.06 -4.21
N ALA A 158 -7.42 13.07 -4.52
CA ALA A 158 -6.66 11.85 -4.84
C ALA A 158 -6.51 10.92 -3.62
N LEU A 159 -6.25 11.47 -2.42
CA LEU A 159 -6.18 10.69 -1.18
C LEU A 159 -7.52 10.01 -0.85
N VAL A 160 -8.62 10.74 -1.00
CA VAL A 160 -9.99 10.22 -0.81
C VAL A 160 -10.32 9.13 -1.84
N SER A 161 -9.96 9.35 -3.10
CA SER A 161 -10.08 8.37 -4.19
C SER A 161 -9.31 7.07 -3.88
N ASP A 162 -8.09 7.19 -3.37
CA ASP A 162 -7.25 6.06 -2.95
C ASP A 162 -7.87 5.26 -1.80
N LEU A 163 -8.39 5.93 -0.76
CA LEU A 163 -9.10 5.26 0.33
C LEU A 163 -10.37 4.55 -0.16
N ARG A 164 -11.10 5.15 -1.10
CA ARG A 164 -12.26 4.51 -1.74
C ARG A 164 -11.85 3.24 -2.48
N ARG A 165 -10.78 3.28 -3.26
CA ARG A 165 -10.22 2.08 -3.91
C ARG A 165 -9.85 1.01 -2.88
N ALA A 166 -9.19 1.40 -1.79
CA ALA A 166 -8.83 0.50 -0.70
C ALA A 166 -10.08 -0.15 -0.06
N THR A 167 -11.19 0.59 0.15
CA THR A 167 -12.42 0.01 0.73
C THR A 167 -13.05 -1.05 -0.17
N GLY A 168 -12.97 -0.87 -1.49
CA GLY A 168 -13.40 -1.89 -2.45
C GLY A 168 -12.49 -3.12 -2.45
N ARG A 169 -11.18 -2.93 -2.30
CA ARG A 169 -10.17 -4.00 -2.28
C ARG A 169 -10.10 -4.75 -0.96
N PHE A 170 -10.42 -4.12 0.17
CA PHE A 170 -10.35 -4.67 1.53
C PHE A 170 -11.67 -4.49 2.30
N PRO A 171 -12.80 -5.06 1.81
CA PRO A 171 -14.14 -4.76 2.34
C PRO A 171 -14.41 -5.31 3.76
N ARG A 172 -13.53 -6.16 4.29
CA ARG A 172 -13.64 -6.71 5.65
C ARG A 172 -12.67 -6.07 6.63
N ASP A 173 -11.87 -5.08 6.20
CA ASP A 173 -10.86 -4.49 7.06
C ASP A 173 -11.51 -3.51 8.02
N SER A 174 -11.59 -3.91 9.29
CA SER A 174 -12.23 -3.12 10.33
C SER A 174 -11.52 -1.80 10.62
N ARG A 175 -10.20 -1.73 10.41
CA ARG A 175 -9.37 -0.53 10.64
C ARG A 175 -9.65 0.51 9.56
N LEU A 176 -9.64 0.11 8.30
CA LEU A 176 -10.00 0.99 7.19
C LEU A 176 -11.45 1.47 7.31
N ALA A 177 -12.37 0.55 7.62
CA ALA A 177 -13.77 0.92 7.80
C ALA A 177 -13.96 1.92 8.96
N ALA A 178 -13.20 1.78 10.05
CA ALA A 178 -13.20 2.74 11.15
C ALA A 178 -12.61 4.09 10.74
N LEU A 179 -11.45 4.09 10.07
CA LEU A 179 -10.80 5.30 9.57
C LEU A 179 -11.77 6.13 8.71
N VAL A 180 -12.38 5.52 7.70
CA VAL A 180 -13.31 6.23 6.81
C VAL A 180 -14.53 6.77 7.57
N ARG A 181 -15.09 6.00 8.51
CA ARG A 181 -16.20 6.48 9.34
C ARG A 181 -15.80 7.69 10.19
N ASP A 182 -14.66 7.64 10.84
CA ASP A 182 -14.17 8.73 11.70
C ASP A 182 -13.93 9.99 10.88
N LEU A 183 -13.22 9.88 9.75
CA LEU A 183 -12.93 11.03 8.88
C LEU A 183 -14.20 11.63 8.28
N ASN A 184 -15.13 10.79 7.83
CA ASN A 184 -16.41 11.24 7.26
C ASN A 184 -17.34 11.88 8.30
N ALA A 185 -17.25 11.51 9.57
CA ALA A 185 -18.04 12.11 10.64
C ALA A 185 -17.39 13.38 11.20
N GLY A 186 -16.05 13.47 11.16
CA GLY A 186 -15.28 14.48 11.87
C GLY A 186 -14.63 15.56 11.01
N ASN A 187 -14.59 15.40 9.69
CA ASN A 187 -13.96 16.35 8.78
C ASN A 187 -14.88 16.64 7.58
N GLU A 188 -15.42 17.87 7.51
CA GLU A 188 -16.39 18.27 6.49
C GLU A 188 -15.83 18.15 5.07
N ARG A 189 -14.58 18.57 4.86
CA ARG A 189 -13.90 18.48 3.56
C ARG A 189 -13.75 17.03 3.10
N PHE A 190 -13.36 16.13 3.98
CA PHE A 190 -13.30 14.70 3.67
C PHE A 190 -14.69 14.17 3.30
N ALA A 191 -15.72 14.52 4.08
CA ALA A 191 -17.09 14.05 3.86
C ALA A 191 -17.64 14.50 2.49
N GLU A 192 -17.37 15.74 2.08
CA GLU A 192 -17.73 16.27 0.77
C GLU A 192 -17.08 15.47 -0.35
N LEU A 193 -15.75 15.31 -0.32
CA LEU A 193 -15.00 14.54 -1.32
C LEU A 193 -15.38 13.05 -1.31
N TRP A 194 -15.73 12.51 -0.14
CA TRP A 194 -16.19 11.14 -0.02
C TRP A 194 -17.56 10.94 -0.68
N ALA A 195 -18.45 11.94 -0.61
CA ALA A 195 -19.78 11.91 -1.20
C ALA A 195 -19.78 12.10 -2.72
N THR A 196 -18.89 12.92 -3.29
CA THR A 196 -18.84 13.18 -4.75
C THR A 196 -18.47 11.93 -5.55
N GLY A 197 -17.74 10.99 -4.95
CA GLY A 197 -17.41 9.73 -5.61
C GLY A 197 -16.35 9.85 -6.71
N GLU A 198 -15.74 11.03 -6.91
CA GLU A 198 -14.77 11.23 -7.98
C GLU A 198 -13.52 10.38 -7.74
N VAL A 199 -13.08 9.72 -8.82
CA VAL A 199 -11.88 8.89 -8.84
C VAL A 199 -10.83 9.61 -9.66
N THR A 200 -9.93 10.28 -8.97
CA THR A 200 -8.82 11.02 -9.57
C THR A 200 -7.53 10.19 -9.45
N ALA A 201 -6.70 10.23 -10.49
CA ALA A 201 -5.36 9.64 -10.44
C ALA A 201 -4.41 10.56 -9.67
N ASN A 202 -3.51 9.99 -8.87
CA ASN A 202 -2.41 10.76 -8.27
C ASN A 202 -1.58 11.41 -9.39
N ARG A 203 -1.45 12.73 -9.33
CA ARG A 203 -0.55 13.51 -10.18
C ARG A 203 0.75 13.75 -9.41
N GLU A 204 1.82 14.10 -10.12
CA GLU A 204 3.05 14.60 -9.52
C GLU A 204 2.71 15.77 -8.57
N VAL A 205 3.03 15.61 -7.29
CA VAL A 205 2.74 16.61 -6.26
C VAL A 205 4.05 17.31 -5.91
N HIS A 206 4.11 18.61 -6.17
CA HIS A 206 5.19 19.44 -5.66
C HIS A 206 4.86 19.86 -4.23
N LYS A 207 5.78 19.56 -3.31
CA LYS A 207 5.69 19.92 -1.90
C LYS A 207 6.79 20.89 -1.55
N ARG A 208 6.47 21.87 -0.71
CA ARG A 208 7.44 22.75 -0.07
C ARG A 208 7.45 22.44 1.42
N VAL A 209 8.62 22.03 1.92
CA VAL A 209 8.86 21.74 3.33
C VAL A 209 9.62 22.91 3.94
N ASP A 210 9.05 23.55 4.96
CA ASP A 210 9.71 24.65 5.68
C ASP A 210 10.63 24.07 6.78
N HIS A 211 11.80 23.57 6.39
CA HIS A 211 12.73 22.89 7.29
C HIS A 211 13.44 23.88 8.24
N PRO A 212 13.51 23.62 9.56
CA PRO A 212 13.98 24.59 10.56
C PRO A 212 15.43 25.02 10.38
N SER A 213 16.31 24.11 9.93
CA SER A 213 17.76 24.38 9.83
C SER A 213 18.25 24.82 8.45
N VAL A 214 17.60 24.41 7.36
CA VAL A 214 18.05 24.67 5.98
C VAL A 214 17.11 25.60 5.21
N GLY A 215 16.02 26.03 5.86
CA GLY A 215 14.97 26.82 5.25
C GLY A 215 14.07 25.99 4.34
N PRO A 216 13.33 26.65 3.44
CA PRO A 216 12.37 25.98 2.58
C PRO A 216 13.04 25.11 1.52
N VAL A 217 12.53 23.89 1.37
CA VAL A 217 12.97 22.90 0.39
C VAL A 217 11.79 22.48 -0.47
N THR A 218 11.90 22.65 -1.78
CA THR A 218 10.90 22.14 -2.73
C THR A 218 11.27 20.73 -3.16
N VAL A 219 10.31 19.81 -3.10
CA VAL A 219 10.47 18.42 -3.52
C VAL A 219 9.31 17.96 -4.38
N ASP A 220 9.62 17.13 -5.36
CA ASP A 220 8.67 16.35 -6.13
C ASP A 220 8.34 15.09 -5.33
N CYS A 221 7.06 14.80 -5.17
CA CYS A 221 6.56 13.66 -4.41
C CYS A 221 5.93 12.63 -5.35
N ASP A 222 6.63 11.51 -5.53
CA ASP A 222 6.18 10.38 -6.34
C ASP A 222 5.60 9.27 -5.45
N VAL A 223 4.47 8.70 -5.87
CA VAL A 223 3.81 7.59 -5.19
C VAL A 223 3.75 6.37 -6.10
N LEU A 224 4.53 5.34 -5.76
CA LEU A 224 4.52 4.04 -6.44
C LEU A 224 3.68 3.05 -5.64
N THR A 225 2.72 2.39 -6.28
CA THR A 225 1.85 1.41 -5.59
C THR A 225 2.18 -0.01 -6.02
N ASP A 226 2.39 -0.90 -5.05
CA ASP A 226 2.49 -2.34 -5.30
C ASP A 226 1.10 -2.93 -5.56
N GLY A 227 0.91 -3.55 -6.73
CA GLY A 227 -0.41 -4.01 -7.17
C GLY A 227 -0.97 -5.21 -6.40
N ASP A 228 -0.13 -5.97 -5.70
CA ASP A 228 -0.57 -7.15 -4.93
C ASP A 228 -0.92 -6.77 -3.48
N THR A 229 -0.07 -5.99 -2.81
CA THR A 229 -0.25 -5.60 -1.39
C THR A 229 -0.87 -4.22 -1.17
N GLU A 230 -0.99 -3.39 -2.21
CA GLU A 230 -1.41 -1.98 -2.14
C GLU A 230 -0.52 -1.13 -1.21
N LEU A 231 0.71 -1.58 -0.95
CA LEU A 231 1.75 -0.77 -0.31
C LEU A 231 2.08 0.42 -1.22
N LYS A 232 2.15 1.61 -0.62
CA LYS A 232 2.46 2.86 -1.28
C LYS A 232 3.84 3.31 -0.88
N ILE A 233 4.75 3.38 -1.84
CA ILE A 233 6.12 3.86 -1.67
C ILE A 233 6.11 5.33 -2.08
N VAL A 234 6.32 6.20 -1.11
CA VAL A 234 6.43 7.64 -1.31
C VAL A 234 7.91 8.01 -1.36
N ILE A 235 8.33 8.62 -2.47
CA ILE A 235 9.71 9.06 -2.70
C ILE A 235 9.68 10.56 -2.92
N MET A 236 10.57 11.29 -2.25
CA MET A 236 10.70 12.74 -2.45
C MET A 236 12.06 13.07 -3.05
N THR A 237 12.06 13.76 -4.19
CA THR A 237 13.27 14.17 -4.91
C THR A 237 13.25 15.65 -5.21
N ALA A 238 14.41 16.21 -5.56
CA ALA A 238 14.50 17.56 -6.13
C ALA A 238 15.17 17.46 -7.51
N ALA A 239 14.92 18.44 -8.38
CA ALA A 239 15.50 18.47 -9.71
C ALA A 239 17.05 18.43 -9.63
N PRO A 240 17.74 17.56 -10.39
CA PRO A 240 19.20 17.46 -10.35
C PRO A 240 19.90 18.79 -10.67
N GLY A 241 20.92 19.13 -9.90
CA GLY A 241 21.68 20.38 -10.00
C GLY A 241 20.97 21.62 -9.46
N SER A 242 19.79 21.48 -8.85
CA SER A 242 19.03 22.60 -8.28
C SER A 242 19.53 23.00 -6.89
N GLU A 243 19.15 24.21 -6.47
CA GLU A 243 19.35 24.66 -5.08
C GLU A 243 18.60 23.76 -4.09
N ASP A 244 17.41 23.29 -4.46
CA ASP A 244 16.60 22.38 -3.64
C ASP A 244 17.26 21.00 -3.48
N GLU A 245 17.96 20.47 -4.50
CA GLU A 245 18.77 19.25 -4.35
C GLU A 245 19.87 19.44 -3.30
N THR A 246 20.55 20.58 -3.35
CA THR A 246 21.61 20.90 -2.37
C THR A 246 21.02 21.04 -0.97
N LYS A 247 19.89 21.73 -0.81
CA LYS A 247 19.21 21.87 0.49
C LYS A 247 18.70 20.53 1.01
N LEU A 248 18.16 19.68 0.14
CA LEU A 248 17.70 18.35 0.48
C LEU A 248 18.85 17.50 1.02
N GLN A 249 20.02 17.52 0.38
CA GLN A 249 21.23 16.87 0.89
C GLN A 249 21.71 17.46 2.22
N LEU A 250 21.56 18.77 2.44
CA LEU A 250 21.90 19.39 3.73
C LEU A 250 20.99 18.92 4.87
N THR A 251 19.73 18.55 4.61
CA THR A 251 18.85 18.00 5.66
C THR A 251 19.43 16.74 6.29
N THR A 252 20.02 15.83 5.49
CA THR A 252 20.60 14.57 6.01
C THR A 252 21.91 14.80 6.76
N VAL A 253 22.69 15.82 6.38
CA VAL A 253 23.90 16.22 7.11
C VAL A 253 23.58 16.81 8.48
N VAL A 254 22.55 17.66 8.56
CA VAL A 254 22.10 18.25 9.83
C VAL A 254 21.42 17.19 10.71
N GLY A 255 20.79 16.19 10.07
CA GLY A 255 19.99 15.17 10.74
C GLY A 255 18.69 15.74 11.31
N PRO A 256 17.80 14.88 11.85
CA PRO A 256 16.63 15.36 12.58
C PRO A 256 17.12 16.20 13.78
N PRO A 257 16.68 17.46 13.94
CA PRO A 257 17.08 18.29 15.07
C PRO A 257 16.78 17.54 16.36
N ALA A 258 17.77 17.50 17.28
CA ALA A 258 17.61 16.83 18.56
C ALA A 258 16.36 17.38 19.26
N GLY A 259 15.30 16.58 19.30
CA GLY A 259 14.04 16.97 19.91
C GLY A 259 14.31 17.46 21.32
N THR A 260 13.97 18.71 21.59
CA THR A 260 13.99 19.26 22.94
C THR A 260 12.93 18.50 23.72
N ARG A 261 13.36 17.46 24.43
CA ARG A 261 12.56 16.82 25.47
C ARG A 261 12.38 17.87 26.56
N ASN A 262 11.19 18.45 26.64
CA ASN A 262 10.66 19.04 27.87
C ASN A 262 9.58 18.12 28.40
#